data_AF-A0A0G4KMT2-F1
#
_entry.id   AF-A0A0G4KMT2-F1
#
_cell.length_a   1.000
_cell.length_b   1.000
_cell.length_c   1.000
_cell.angle_alpha   90.00
_cell.angle_beta   90.00
_cell.angle_gamma   90.00
#
_symmetry.space_group_name_H-M   'P 1'
#
loop_
_entity.id
_entity.type
_entity.pdbx_description
1 polymer ?
#
loop_
_entity_poly.entity_id
_entity_poly.type
_entity_poly.pdbx_seq_one_letter_code
_entity_poly.pdbx_strand_id
1 'polypeptide(L)'
;MSGEGVFRDFGRSLARARHGKLLHTSYTANGVRPVHENLIHRASTIIIVTADANRNLYQSGFTKHVEMMCAMLRSRGQKKSVMVVAVSSPYDFALDKTIGTYICTFDFTENALNALVRALCGDFVPKGSLPGTLRKSKKVLKSRQNWIVEEYDRERDADGLHELIKATARANSADLGCLETATAASFELFNPKIDETHFVVRNSSTNALYGFAATYAIDRTGILGAIFVDPSKRNHSVGRSLHRRAIRHLTKKRSIKKVQLGTCFPGIFLGIPIGEGIAASWFANNGWDIQFPNRLTNLVINDLSTWAVPEGLLQGIQRASISFDLIHGLDNGDAERVLSHVSQHATAEVLELYRCALQETKACGIVRAKKADDTLLGTIIICSPGSPLATHVPPLMPRRGEGIGGVLAPVVPPTSQDVLVLQGLVLMGTRQNKAHKSAKTVLGWVQDAAYEHVVAMGFEILQSFEEITNTPDTWADLI
;
A
#
# COMPACT_ATOMS: atom_id res chain seq x y z
N MET A 1 -46.61 -32.05 -9.13
CA MET A 1 -46.52 -30.60 -9.40
C MET A 1 -45.92 -30.43 -10.80
N SER A 2 -46.61 -29.81 -11.75
CA SER A 2 -46.02 -29.59 -13.08
C SER A 2 -44.86 -28.60 -12.97
N GLY A 3 -43.74 -28.89 -13.63
CA GLY A 3 -42.54 -28.03 -13.59
C GLY A 3 -42.81 -26.58 -14.03
N GLU A 4 -43.89 -26.34 -14.78
CA GLU A 4 -44.31 -25.01 -15.21
C GLU A 4 -44.81 -24.11 -14.07
N GLY A 5 -45.41 -24.69 -13.02
CA GLY A 5 -45.98 -23.91 -11.91
C GLY A 5 -44.93 -23.05 -11.20
N VAL A 6 -43.76 -23.62 -10.98
CA VAL A 6 -42.61 -22.99 -10.30
C VAL A 6 -42.10 -21.77 -11.08
N PHE A 7 -41.97 -21.88 -12.41
CA PHE A 7 -41.53 -20.76 -13.24
C PHE A 7 -42.59 -19.67 -13.39
N ARG A 8 -43.87 -20.04 -13.38
CA ARG A 8 -44.98 -19.09 -13.37
C ARG A 8 -45.01 -18.29 -12.07
N ASP A 9 -44.70 -18.92 -10.94
CA ASP A 9 -44.65 -18.25 -9.64
C ASP A 9 -43.41 -17.34 -9.53
N PHE A 10 -42.26 -17.76 -10.06
CA PHE A 10 -41.12 -16.86 -10.26
C PHE A 10 -41.49 -15.60 -11.08
N GLY A 11 -42.19 -15.77 -12.20
CA GLY A 11 -42.67 -14.65 -13.00
C GLY A 11 -43.61 -13.71 -12.23
N ARG A 12 -44.51 -14.27 -11.38
CA ARG A 12 -45.39 -13.47 -10.52
C ARG A 12 -44.62 -12.72 -9.43
N SER A 13 -43.64 -13.35 -8.78
CA SER A 13 -42.79 -12.72 -7.78
C SER A 13 -41.96 -11.58 -8.37
N LEU A 14 -41.36 -11.78 -9.56
CA LEU A 14 -40.59 -10.76 -10.25
C LEU A 14 -41.45 -9.56 -10.69
N ALA A 15 -42.67 -9.83 -11.18
CA ALA A 15 -43.62 -8.77 -11.54
C ALA A 15 -44.02 -7.90 -10.34
N ARG A 16 -44.24 -8.53 -9.18
CA ARG A 16 -44.54 -7.83 -7.91
C ARG A 16 -43.36 -6.98 -7.44
N ALA A 17 -42.16 -7.55 -7.40
CA ALA A 17 -40.97 -6.86 -6.89
C ALA A 17 -40.55 -5.66 -7.75
N ARG A 18 -40.73 -5.73 -9.08
CA ARG A 18 -40.35 -4.65 -10.01
C ARG A 18 -41.47 -3.62 -10.24
N HIS A 19 -42.69 -3.84 -9.72
CA HIS A 19 -43.88 -3.06 -10.05
C HIS A 19 -44.06 -2.83 -11.57
N GLY A 20 -43.80 -3.86 -12.38
CA GLY A 20 -43.67 -3.74 -13.83
C GLY A 20 -44.52 -4.74 -14.62
N LYS A 21 -44.77 -4.43 -15.91
CA LYS A 21 -45.42 -5.36 -16.84
C LYS A 21 -44.46 -6.50 -17.19
N LEU A 22 -44.84 -7.73 -16.86
CA LEU A 22 -44.09 -8.94 -17.17
C LEU A 22 -44.95 -9.87 -18.02
N LEU A 23 -44.37 -10.38 -19.11
CA LEU A 23 -45.00 -11.37 -19.98
C LEU A 23 -44.22 -12.68 -19.83
N HIS A 24 -44.92 -13.74 -19.46
CA HIS A 24 -44.35 -15.07 -19.27
C HIS A 24 -44.86 -16.00 -20.38
N THR A 25 -43.94 -16.72 -21.03
CA THR A 25 -44.27 -17.75 -22.02
C THR A 25 -43.32 -18.93 -21.87
N SER A 26 -43.83 -20.14 -22.03
CA SER A 26 -43.02 -21.34 -22.19
C SER A 26 -42.58 -21.51 -23.65
N TYR A 27 -41.42 -22.14 -23.84
CA TYR A 27 -40.90 -22.53 -25.15
C TYR A 27 -40.64 -24.04 -25.15
N THR A 28 -40.60 -24.64 -26.33
CA THR A 28 -40.50 -26.10 -26.51
C THR A 28 -39.51 -26.44 -27.62
N ALA A 29 -39.33 -27.73 -27.94
CA ALA A 29 -38.48 -28.18 -29.04
C ALA A 29 -38.88 -27.63 -30.42
N ASN A 30 -40.09 -27.08 -30.57
CA ASN A 30 -40.56 -26.41 -31.79
C ASN A 30 -39.85 -25.06 -32.07
N GLY A 31 -38.90 -24.65 -31.22
CA GLY A 31 -38.08 -23.47 -31.45
C GLY A 31 -38.81 -22.15 -31.25
N VAL A 32 -38.32 -21.10 -31.93
CA VAL A 32 -38.91 -19.77 -31.89
C VAL A 32 -40.16 -19.75 -32.77
N ARG A 33 -41.29 -19.34 -32.19
CA ARG A 33 -42.61 -19.26 -32.82
C ARG A 33 -42.98 -17.79 -33.01
N PRO A 34 -43.94 -17.44 -33.88
CA PRO A 34 -44.37 -16.06 -34.10
C PRO A 34 -44.80 -15.33 -32.81
N VAL A 35 -45.37 -16.06 -31.84
CA VAL A 35 -45.70 -15.52 -30.52
C VAL A 35 -44.44 -15.06 -29.77
N HIS A 36 -43.35 -15.81 -29.84
CA HIS A 36 -42.07 -15.47 -29.22
C HIS A 36 -41.43 -14.25 -29.88
N GLU A 37 -41.46 -14.17 -31.22
CA GLU A 37 -40.96 -13.00 -31.97
C GLU A 37 -41.69 -11.72 -31.60
N ASN A 38 -43.03 -11.76 -31.55
CA ASN A 38 -43.86 -10.62 -31.15
C ASN A 38 -43.55 -10.15 -29.72
N LEU A 39 -43.29 -11.08 -28.80
CA LEU A 39 -42.89 -10.75 -27.43
C LEU A 39 -41.50 -10.13 -27.37
N ILE A 40 -40.53 -10.67 -28.13
CA ILE A 40 -39.16 -10.17 -28.20
C ILE A 40 -39.11 -8.76 -28.79
N HIS A 41 -39.91 -8.49 -29.82
CA HIS A 41 -40.03 -7.15 -30.39
C HIS A 41 -40.59 -6.13 -29.39
N ARG A 42 -41.50 -6.53 -28.50
CA ARG A 42 -42.10 -5.63 -27.50
C ARG A 42 -41.28 -5.50 -26.22
N ALA A 43 -40.51 -6.52 -25.84
CA ALA A 43 -39.76 -6.54 -24.58
C ALA A 43 -38.47 -5.69 -24.67
N SER A 44 -38.16 -4.93 -23.62
CA SER A 44 -36.85 -4.27 -23.48
C SER A 44 -35.79 -5.21 -22.89
N THR A 45 -36.24 -6.13 -22.02
CA THR A 45 -35.41 -7.07 -21.28
C THR A 45 -36.02 -8.45 -21.41
N ILE A 46 -35.22 -9.42 -21.82
CA ILE A 46 -35.60 -10.81 -22.00
C ILE A 46 -34.81 -11.65 -21.00
N ILE A 47 -35.51 -12.44 -20.19
CA ILE A 47 -34.92 -13.41 -19.26
C ILE A 47 -35.27 -14.80 -19.78
N ILE A 48 -34.25 -15.57 -20.14
CA ILE A 48 -34.40 -16.94 -20.65
C ILE A 48 -33.97 -17.88 -19.53
N VAL A 49 -34.87 -18.78 -19.13
CA VAL A 49 -34.62 -19.74 -18.04
C VAL A 49 -34.36 -21.11 -18.64
N THR A 50 -33.20 -21.70 -18.37
CA THR A 50 -32.79 -23.00 -18.91
C THR A 50 -32.60 -24.03 -17.80
N ALA A 51 -33.02 -25.25 -18.08
CA ALA A 51 -32.87 -26.39 -17.18
C ALA A 51 -32.16 -27.52 -17.94
N ASP A 52 -30.83 -27.61 -17.74
CA ASP A 52 -29.97 -28.64 -18.30
C ASP A 52 -29.96 -28.61 -19.84
N ALA A 53 -29.56 -27.46 -20.38
CA ALA A 53 -29.50 -27.18 -21.81
C ALA A 53 -28.49 -28.08 -22.56
N ASN A 54 -27.48 -28.61 -21.87
CA ASN A 54 -26.55 -29.59 -22.44
C ASN A 54 -27.24 -30.90 -22.83
N ARG A 55 -28.21 -31.36 -22.01
CA ARG A 55 -29.04 -32.52 -22.34
C ARG A 55 -30.20 -32.16 -23.27
N ASN A 56 -30.71 -30.94 -23.14
CA ASN A 56 -31.86 -30.43 -23.89
C ASN A 56 -31.43 -29.40 -24.94
N LEU A 57 -30.81 -29.88 -26.02
CA LEU A 57 -30.21 -29.02 -27.05
C LEU A 57 -31.16 -27.98 -27.67
N TYR A 58 -32.47 -28.24 -27.66
CA TYR A 58 -33.46 -27.26 -28.13
C TYR A 58 -33.44 -25.96 -27.31
N GLN A 59 -33.08 -26.02 -26.02
CA GLN A 59 -32.92 -24.83 -25.18
C GLN A 59 -31.71 -24.00 -25.61
N SER A 60 -30.62 -24.66 -26.03
CA SER A 60 -29.46 -24.00 -26.63
C SER A 60 -29.80 -23.33 -27.95
N GLY A 61 -30.51 -24.04 -28.83
CA GLY A 61 -30.99 -23.50 -30.10
C GLY A 61 -31.90 -22.28 -29.92
N PHE A 62 -32.89 -22.38 -29.02
CA PHE A 62 -33.80 -21.28 -28.71
C PHE A 62 -33.05 -20.06 -28.17
N THR A 63 -32.18 -20.25 -27.18
CA THR A 63 -31.43 -19.16 -26.53
C THR A 63 -30.54 -18.41 -27.52
N LYS A 64 -29.79 -19.14 -28.35
CA LYS A 64 -28.91 -18.55 -29.38
C LYS A 64 -29.70 -17.81 -30.45
N HIS A 65 -30.85 -18.35 -30.85
CA HIS A 65 -31.72 -17.70 -31.83
C HIS A 65 -32.27 -16.38 -31.28
N VAL A 66 -32.75 -16.36 -30.02
CA VAL A 66 -33.23 -15.15 -29.36
C VAL A 66 -32.13 -14.10 -29.21
N GLU A 67 -30.92 -14.51 -28.82
CA GLU A 67 -29.78 -13.59 -28.71
C GLU A 67 -29.39 -13.01 -30.08
N MET A 68 -29.36 -13.82 -31.13
CA MET A 68 -29.11 -13.36 -32.49
C MET A 68 -30.14 -12.33 -32.96
N MET A 69 -31.43 -12.58 -32.73
CA MET A 69 -32.49 -11.60 -33.04
C MET A 69 -32.32 -10.31 -32.24
N CYS A 70 -32.02 -10.41 -30.94
CA CYS A 70 -31.79 -9.24 -30.10
C CYS A 70 -30.54 -8.47 -30.54
N ALA A 71 -29.47 -9.14 -30.97
CA ALA A 71 -28.28 -8.51 -31.53
C ALA A 71 -28.58 -7.72 -32.81
N MET A 72 -29.38 -8.28 -33.71
CA MET A 72 -29.85 -7.57 -34.91
C MET A 72 -30.76 -6.38 -34.58
N LEU A 73 -31.60 -6.49 -33.55
CA LEU A 73 -32.43 -5.36 -33.13
C LEU A 73 -31.61 -4.26 -32.45
N ARG A 74 -30.55 -4.63 -31.71
CA ARG A 74 -29.58 -3.68 -31.14
C ARG A 74 -28.82 -2.91 -32.23
N SER A 75 -28.40 -3.57 -33.30
CA SER A 75 -27.72 -2.88 -34.42
C SER A 75 -28.63 -1.92 -35.16
N ARG A 76 -29.96 -2.15 -35.12
CA ARG A 76 -31.00 -1.22 -35.61
C ARG A 76 -31.38 -0.12 -34.60
N GLY A 77 -30.63 0.04 -33.52
CA GLY A 77 -30.82 1.09 -32.52
C GLY A 77 -31.85 0.78 -31.41
N GLN A 78 -32.38 -0.45 -31.34
CA GLN A 78 -33.30 -0.83 -30.26
C GLN A 78 -32.55 -1.23 -28.98
N LYS A 79 -32.99 -0.74 -27.83
CA LYS A 79 -32.45 -1.12 -26.52
C LYS A 79 -33.01 -2.48 -26.10
N LYS A 80 -32.29 -3.56 -26.44
CA LYS A 80 -32.62 -4.95 -26.05
C LYS A 80 -31.54 -5.53 -25.13
N SER A 81 -31.95 -6.06 -23.98
CA SER A 81 -31.08 -6.79 -23.06
C SER A 81 -31.56 -8.23 -22.93
N VAL A 82 -30.63 -9.19 -23.00
CA VAL A 82 -30.91 -10.62 -22.85
C VAL A 82 -30.08 -11.15 -21.69
N MET A 83 -30.75 -11.91 -20.83
CA MET A 83 -30.15 -12.59 -19.69
C MET A 83 -30.54 -14.05 -19.72
N VAL A 84 -29.57 -14.93 -19.47
CA VAL A 84 -29.78 -16.38 -19.38
C VAL A 84 -29.62 -16.82 -17.93
N VAL A 85 -30.59 -17.55 -17.42
CA VAL A 85 -30.63 -18.10 -16.06
C VAL A 85 -30.65 -19.61 -16.14
N ALA A 86 -29.56 -20.26 -15.75
CA ALA A 86 -29.51 -21.70 -15.62
C ALA A 86 -29.99 -22.14 -14.22
N VAL A 87 -31.07 -22.92 -14.18
CA VAL A 87 -31.71 -23.37 -12.93
C VAL A 87 -31.40 -24.82 -12.56
N SER A 88 -30.47 -25.47 -13.27
CA SER A 88 -30.08 -26.85 -12.99
C SER A 88 -28.57 -27.00 -13.13
N SER A 89 -28.06 -27.12 -14.36
CA SER A 89 -26.63 -27.25 -14.59
C SER A 89 -25.98 -25.86 -14.65
N PRO A 90 -24.96 -25.58 -13.83
CA PRO A 90 -24.22 -24.31 -13.88
C PRO A 90 -23.42 -24.11 -15.17
N TYR A 91 -23.30 -25.13 -16.02
CA TYR A 91 -22.44 -25.11 -17.21
C TYR A 91 -23.21 -24.98 -18.53
N ASP A 92 -24.53 -24.76 -18.49
CA ASP A 92 -25.38 -24.69 -19.70
C ASP A 92 -24.88 -23.65 -20.71
N PHE A 93 -24.51 -22.45 -20.24
CA PHE A 93 -23.94 -21.39 -21.08
C PHE A 93 -22.71 -20.72 -20.47
N ALA A 94 -22.14 -21.31 -19.42
CA ALA A 94 -21.00 -20.71 -18.69
C ALA A 94 -19.77 -20.46 -19.58
N LEU A 95 -19.60 -21.24 -20.65
CA LEU A 95 -18.49 -21.13 -21.61
C LEU A 95 -18.88 -20.41 -22.91
N ASP A 96 -20.15 -20.04 -23.08
CA ASP A 96 -20.64 -19.44 -24.31
C ASP A 96 -20.48 -17.91 -24.30
N LYS A 97 -19.54 -17.42 -25.12
CA LYS A 97 -19.21 -15.99 -25.22
C LYS A 97 -20.28 -15.16 -25.92
N THR A 98 -21.27 -15.80 -26.55
CA THR A 98 -22.35 -15.09 -27.25
C THR A 98 -23.36 -14.48 -26.28
N ILE A 99 -23.45 -15.00 -25.05
CA ILE A 99 -24.38 -14.54 -24.04
C ILE A 99 -23.72 -13.48 -23.16
N GLY A 100 -24.31 -12.28 -23.11
CA GLY A 100 -23.75 -11.16 -22.36
C GLY A 100 -23.94 -11.25 -20.84
N THR A 101 -25.10 -11.70 -20.37
CA THR A 101 -25.40 -11.82 -18.94
C THR A 101 -25.91 -13.21 -18.61
N TYR A 102 -25.17 -13.92 -17.76
CA TYR A 102 -25.44 -15.30 -17.36
C TYR A 102 -25.51 -15.43 -15.84
N ILE A 103 -26.55 -16.08 -15.34
CA ILE A 103 -26.78 -16.33 -13.92
C ILE A 103 -27.08 -17.82 -13.72
N CYS A 104 -26.66 -18.39 -12.58
CA CYS A 104 -26.98 -19.75 -12.19
C CYS A 104 -27.58 -19.77 -10.78
N THR A 105 -28.66 -20.52 -10.61
CA THR A 105 -29.30 -20.75 -9.30
C THR A 105 -29.04 -22.14 -8.71
N PHE A 106 -28.38 -23.04 -9.47
CA PHE A 106 -28.05 -24.44 -9.12
C PHE A 106 -29.24 -25.39 -8.97
N ASP A 107 -30.41 -24.87 -8.62
CA ASP A 107 -31.69 -25.58 -8.61
C ASP A 107 -32.84 -24.61 -8.97
N PHE A 108 -34.04 -25.18 -9.13
CA PHE A 108 -35.28 -24.45 -9.39
C PHE A 108 -36.21 -24.47 -8.18
N THR A 109 -35.69 -24.58 -6.96
CA THR A 109 -36.52 -24.51 -5.75
C THR A 109 -37.09 -23.10 -5.57
N GLU A 110 -38.21 -22.98 -4.84
CA GLU A 110 -38.84 -21.68 -4.58
C GLU A 110 -37.86 -20.70 -3.91
N ASN A 111 -37.03 -21.19 -2.98
CA ASN A 111 -36.03 -20.38 -2.29
C ASN A 111 -34.97 -19.82 -3.26
N ALA A 112 -34.49 -20.64 -4.19
CA ALA A 112 -33.48 -20.22 -5.15
C ALA A 112 -34.03 -19.21 -6.17
N LEU A 113 -35.27 -19.42 -6.63
CA LEU A 113 -35.94 -18.47 -7.52
C LEU A 113 -36.31 -17.16 -6.81
N ASN A 114 -36.68 -17.21 -5.52
CA ASN A 114 -36.87 -15.99 -4.71
C ASN A 114 -35.56 -15.23 -4.50
N ALA A 115 -34.45 -15.93 -4.26
CA ALA A 115 -33.12 -15.32 -4.18
C ALA A 115 -32.71 -14.68 -5.52
N LEU A 116 -33.04 -15.32 -6.65
CA LEU A 116 -32.85 -14.76 -7.98
C LEU A 116 -33.64 -13.46 -8.17
N VAL A 117 -34.93 -13.41 -7.78
CA VAL A 117 -35.74 -12.18 -7.86
C VAL A 117 -35.05 -11.03 -7.11
N ARG A 118 -34.62 -11.28 -5.87
CA ARG A 118 -33.91 -10.29 -5.05
C ARG A 118 -32.60 -9.83 -5.69
N ALA A 119 -31.84 -10.75 -6.28
CA ALA A 119 -30.61 -10.42 -7.00
C ALA A 119 -30.88 -9.57 -8.27
N LEU A 120 -31.94 -9.88 -9.02
CA LEU A 120 -32.34 -9.13 -10.21
C LEU A 120 -32.89 -7.73 -9.88
N CYS A 121 -33.54 -7.59 -8.73
CA CYS A 121 -34.03 -6.31 -8.21
C CYS A 121 -32.94 -5.45 -7.57
N GLY A 122 -31.74 -6.01 -7.33
CA GLY A 122 -30.61 -5.29 -6.75
C GLY A 122 -30.57 -5.27 -5.22
N ASP A 123 -31.36 -6.11 -4.54
CA ASP A 123 -31.43 -6.18 -3.07
C ASP A 123 -30.12 -6.66 -2.44
N PHE A 124 -29.32 -7.44 -3.19
CA PHE A 124 -27.99 -7.87 -2.78
C PHE A 124 -27.11 -8.22 -4.00
N VAL A 125 -25.79 -8.17 -3.81
CA VAL A 125 -24.82 -8.57 -4.83
C VAL A 125 -24.56 -10.09 -4.74
N PRO A 126 -24.78 -10.88 -5.81
CA PRO A 126 -24.51 -12.32 -5.80
C PRO A 126 -23.05 -12.64 -5.52
N LYS A 127 -22.79 -13.55 -4.56
CA LYS A 127 -21.43 -13.97 -4.15
C LYS A 127 -21.07 -15.41 -4.57
N GLY A 128 -21.97 -16.11 -5.26
CA GLY A 128 -21.78 -17.51 -5.67
C GLY A 128 -20.69 -17.69 -6.74
N SER A 129 -20.12 -18.90 -6.81
CA SER A 129 -19.12 -19.32 -7.82
C SER A 129 -19.53 -20.66 -8.41
N LEU A 130 -19.13 -20.96 -9.65
CA LEU A 130 -19.45 -22.25 -10.27
C LEU A 130 -18.70 -23.40 -9.56
N PRO A 131 -19.35 -24.53 -9.26
CA PRO A 131 -18.70 -25.74 -8.76
C PRO A 131 -17.54 -26.13 -9.68
N GLY A 132 -16.50 -26.79 -9.17
CA GLY A 132 -15.34 -27.18 -9.99
C GLY A 132 -14.45 -26.03 -10.51
N THR A 133 -14.93 -24.77 -10.46
CA THR A 133 -14.04 -23.61 -10.47
C THR A 133 -13.42 -23.47 -9.09
N LEU A 134 -12.48 -24.36 -8.76
CA LEU A 134 -11.52 -24.16 -7.67
C LEU A 134 -11.09 -22.71 -7.70
N ARG A 135 -11.27 -21.96 -6.60
CA ARG A 135 -11.02 -20.52 -6.44
C ARG A 135 -9.88 -20.01 -7.33
N LYS A 136 -10.19 -19.79 -8.59
CA LYS A 136 -9.56 -18.78 -9.42
C LYS A 136 -10.47 -17.61 -9.17
N SER A 137 -10.24 -16.93 -8.04
CA SER A 137 -10.35 -15.47 -8.02
C SER A 137 -9.35 -14.95 -9.05
N LYS A 138 -9.70 -15.17 -10.31
CA LYS A 138 -9.27 -14.43 -11.46
C LYS A 138 -10.55 -13.67 -11.81
N LYS A 139 -10.77 -12.53 -11.14
CA LYS A 139 -11.06 -11.31 -11.90
C LYS A 139 -10.30 -11.47 -13.21
N VAL A 140 -11.00 -11.51 -14.34
CA VAL A 140 -10.40 -11.66 -15.68
C VAL A 140 -8.98 -11.13 -15.61
N LEU A 141 -8.03 -12.06 -15.52
CA LEU A 141 -6.65 -11.70 -15.70
C LEU A 141 -6.69 -11.24 -17.15
N LYS A 142 -6.78 -9.91 -17.38
CA LYS A 142 -5.89 -9.31 -18.37
C LYS A 142 -4.62 -10.12 -18.25
N SER A 143 -4.19 -10.80 -19.33
CA SER A 143 -3.02 -11.69 -19.29
C SER A 143 -2.02 -11.05 -18.32
N ARG A 144 -1.65 -11.75 -17.24
CA ARG A 144 -0.77 -11.17 -16.21
C ARG A 144 0.46 -10.75 -17.01
N GLN A 145 0.52 -9.46 -17.37
CA GLN A 145 1.63 -8.93 -18.12
C GLN A 145 2.76 -9.02 -17.13
N ASN A 146 3.58 -10.05 -17.31
CA ASN A 146 4.81 -10.18 -16.58
C ASN A 146 5.73 -9.12 -17.18
N TRP A 147 5.70 -7.95 -16.57
CA TRP A 147 6.65 -6.90 -16.90
C TRP A 147 8.06 -7.41 -16.64
N ILE A 148 8.95 -7.11 -17.58
CA ILE A 148 10.38 -7.35 -17.42
C ILE A 148 10.86 -6.37 -16.35
N VAL A 149 11.49 -6.90 -15.32
CA VAL A 149 12.06 -6.12 -14.22
C VAL A 149 13.57 -6.20 -14.37
N GLU A 150 14.19 -5.04 -14.54
CA GLU A 150 15.63 -4.87 -14.68
C GLU A 150 16.21 -4.26 -13.40
N GLU A 151 17.52 -4.42 -13.22
CA GLU A 151 18.25 -3.73 -12.17
C GLU A 151 18.40 -2.26 -12.56
N TYR A 152 18.19 -1.39 -11.57
CA TYR A 152 18.31 0.05 -11.70
C TYR A 152 19.76 0.42 -11.97
N ASP A 153 19.95 1.26 -12.96
CA ASP A 153 21.26 1.82 -13.33
C ASP A 153 21.18 3.35 -13.23
N ARG A 154 22.06 3.95 -12.44
CA ARG A 154 22.07 5.39 -12.18
C ARG A 154 22.23 6.22 -13.44
N GLU A 155 23.12 5.84 -14.35
CA GLU A 155 23.39 6.64 -15.56
C GLU A 155 22.21 6.56 -16.54
N ARG A 156 21.49 5.44 -16.54
CA ARG A 156 20.39 5.18 -17.47
C ARG A 156 19.03 5.65 -16.94
N ASP A 157 18.75 5.43 -15.66
CA ASP A 157 17.40 5.46 -15.10
C ASP A 157 17.16 6.65 -14.16
N ALA A 158 18.17 7.41 -13.73
CA ALA A 158 18.01 8.48 -12.74
C ALA A 158 17.02 9.58 -13.18
N ASP A 159 17.08 10.02 -14.43
CA ASP A 159 16.15 11.04 -14.96
C ASP A 159 14.71 10.51 -15.03
N GLY A 160 14.56 9.26 -15.48
CA GLY A 160 13.25 8.59 -15.53
C GLY A 160 12.66 8.37 -14.14
N LEU A 161 13.52 8.11 -13.15
CA LEU A 161 13.14 7.96 -11.74
C LEU A 161 12.66 9.29 -11.16
N HIS A 162 13.36 10.38 -11.44
CA HIS A 162 12.96 11.72 -11.01
C HIS A 162 11.58 12.12 -11.53
N GLU A 163 11.30 11.85 -12.81
CA GLU A 163 9.99 12.13 -13.40
C GLU A 163 8.89 11.23 -12.82
N LEU A 164 9.19 9.96 -12.54
CA LEU A 164 8.26 9.04 -11.89
C LEU A 164 7.93 9.48 -10.45
N ILE A 165 8.92 9.96 -9.69
CA ILE A 165 8.73 10.50 -8.33
C ILE A 165 7.79 11.70 -8.39
N LYS A 166 8.05 12.68 -9.28
CA LYS A 166 7.17 13.85 -9.47
C LYS A 166 5.77 13.47 -9.92
N ALA A 167 5.63 12.50 -10.82
CA ALA A 167 4.32 12.03 -11.28
C ALA A 167 3.53 11.40 -10.13
N THR A 168 4.21 10.61 -9.30
CA THR A 168 3.60 9.97 -8.12
C THR A 168 3.22 10.99 -7.05
N ALA A 169 4.10 11.96 -6.78
CA ALA A 169 3.85 13.06 -5.85
C ALA A 169 2.63 13.91 -6.27
N ARG A 170 2.47 14.20 -7.57
CA ARG A 170 1.31 14.95 -8.08
C ARG A 170 -0.01 14.18 -8.02
N ALA A 171 0.03 12.86 -8.17
CA ALA A 171 -1.17 12.03 -8.27
C ALA A 171 -1.74 11.63 -6.90
N ASN A 172 -0.93 11.64 -5.85
CA ASN A 172 -1.39 11.32 -4.50
C ASN A 172 -1.75 12.61 -3.76
N SER A 173 -3.04 12.78 -3.46
CA SER A 173 -3.60 14.00 -2.86
C SER A 173 -3.51 14.06 -1.34
N ALA A 174 -3.04 13.00 -0.69
CA ALA A 174 -2.90 12.91 0.76
C ALA A 174 -1.48 12.46 1.12
N ASP A 175 -0.82 13.25 1.98
CA ASP A 175 0.24 12.84 2.92
C ASP A 175 1.60 12.32 2.40
N LEU A 176 1.85 12.30 1.10
CA LEU A 176 3.19 12.01 0.54
C LEU A 176 4.07 13.25 0.35
N GLY A 177 4.02 14.21 1.29
CA GLY A 177 4.86 15.40 1.23
C GLY A 177 6.37 15.10 1.14
N CYS A 178 6.80 13.93 1.64
CA CYS A 178 8.18 13.45 1.51
C CYS A 178 8.62 13.21 0.05
N LEU A 179 7.71 12.93 -0.89
CA LEU A 179 8.06 12.71 -2.30
C LEU A 179 8.24 14.00 -3.11
N GLU A 180 7.67 15.12 -2.67
CA GLU A 180 7.84 16.39 -3.39
C GLU A 180 9.30 16.87 -3.38
N THR A 181 10.03 16.55 -2.31
CA THR A 181 11.43 16.94 -2.13
C THR A 181 12.41 15.79 -2.40
N ALA A 182 11.93 14.55 -2.54
CA ALA A 182 12.76 13.40 -2.86
C ALA A 182 13.28 13.45 -4.30
N THR A 183 14.48 12.95 -4.50
CA THR A 183 15.12 12.80 -5.81
C THR A 183 15.58 11.36 -6.00
N ALA A 184 16.08 11.00 -7.19
CA ALA A 184 16.68 9.70 -7.43
C ALA A 184 17.82 9.39 -6.41
N ALA A 185 18.65 10.39 -6.12
CA ALA A 185 19.76 10.28 -5.16
C ALA A 185 19.30 10.02 -3.71
N SER A 186 18.04 10.31 -3.37
CA SER A 186 17.52 10.03 -2.04
C SER A 186 17.53 8.54 -1.70
N PHE A 187 17.39 7.69 -2.73
CA PHE A 187 17.33 6.23 -2.57
C PHE A 187 18.72 5.57 -2.57
N GLU A 188 19.78 6.28 -2.98
CA GLU A 188 21.14 5.73 -3.12
C GLU A 188 21.98 6.09 -1.89
N LEU A 189 22.37 5.12 -1.06
CA LEU A 189 23.13 5.38 0.18
C LEU A 189 24.65 5.29 0.00
N PHE A 190 25.14 4.56 -1.01
CA PHE A 190 26.57 4.32 -1.23
C PHE A 190 27.34 3.88 0.04
N ASN A 191 26.68 3.15 0.94
CA ASN A 191 27.28 2.70 2.20
C ASN A 191 27.79 1.26 2.06
N PRO A 192 29.09 0.98 2.29
CA PRO A 192 29.65 -0.36 2.14
C PRO A 192 29.04 -1.42 3.08
N LYS A 193 28.36 -1.01 4.16
CA LYS A 193 27.69 -1.91 5.11
C LYS A 193 26.24 -2.20 4.75
N ILE A 194 25.67 -1.50 3.76
CA ILE A 194 24.31 -1.67 3.29
C ILE A 194 24.36 -2.13 1.85
N ASP A 195 23.92 -3.36 1.60
CA ASP A 195 23.84 -3.90 0.26
C ASP A 195 22.54 -3.44 -0.39
N GLU A 196 22.64 -2.41 -1.25
CA GLU A 196 21.52 -1.83 -1.96
C GLU A 196 21.40 -2.38 -3.38
N THR A 197 20.20 -2.81 -3.73
CA THR A 197 19.87 -3.26 -5.09
C THR A 197 18.48 -2.76 -5.42
N HIS A 198 18.34 -2.02 -6.51
CA HIS A 198 17.08 -1.40 -6.87
C HIS A 198 16.58 -1.97 -8.20
N PHE A 199 15.26 -1.95 -8.39
CA PHE A 199 14.62 -2.58 -9.53
C PHE A 199 13.70 -1.60 -10.25
N VAL A 200 13.70 -1.66 -11.57
CA VAL A 200 12.86 -0.82 -12.42
C VAL A 200 12.07 -1.64 -13.43
N VAL A 201 10.91 -1.10 -13.80
CA VAL A 201 10.19 -1.50 -15.02
C VAL A 201 10.22 -0.31 -15.95
N ARG A 202 10.82 -0.47 -17.12
CA ARG A 202 10.94 0.59 -18.12
C ARG A 202 10.30 0.21 -19.45
N ASN A 203 9.98 1.22 -20.24
CA ASN A 203 9.70 1.03 -21.66
C ASN A 203 11.01 0.99 -22.45
N SER A 204 11.28 -0.11 -23.13
CA SER A 204 12.51 -0.29 -23.91
C SER A 204 12.67 0.73 -25.05
N SER A 205 11.58 1.32 -25.55
CA SER A 205 11.61 2.26 -26.67
C SER A 205 11.74 3.73 -26.25
N THR A 206 11.22 4.09 -25.07
CA THR A 206 11.19 5.50 -24.62
C THR A 206 12.04 5.76 -23.38
N ASN A 207 12.64 4.72 -22.80
CA ASN A 207 13.33 4.75 -21.49
C ASN A 207 12.51 5.33 -20.34
N ALA A 208 11.20 5.48 -20.51
CA ALA A 208 10.30 5.95 -19.46
C ALA A 208 10.13 4.85 -18.41
N LEU A 209 10.29 5.20 -17.13
CA LEU A 209 10.04 4.29 -16.03
C LEU A 209 8.55 4.20 -15.71
N TYR A 210 8.03 2.98 -15.64
CA TYR A 210 6.66 2.69 -15.24
C TYR A 210 6.54 2.27 -13.77
N GLY A 211 7.65 1.88 -13.16
CA GLY A 211 7.71 1.62 -11.73
C GLY A 211 9.12 1.39 -11.24
N PHE A 212 9.32 1.59 -9.94
CA PHE A 212 10.59 1.44 -9.25
C PHE A 212 10.37 0.80 -7.89
N ALA A 213 11.33 0.00 -7.45
CA ALA A 213 11.38 -0.59 -6.12
C ALA A 213 12.80 -0.48 -5.55
N ALA A 214 12.94 0.14 -4.38
CA ALA A 214 14.18 0.23 -3.63
C ALA A 214 14.27 -0.93 -2.63
N THR A 215 15.35 -1.70 -2.70
CA THR A 215 15.65 -2.74 -1.70
C THR A 215 17.03 -2.55 -1.10
N TYR A 216 17.13 -2.87 0.19
CA TYR A 216 18.35 -2.79 0.99
C TYR A 216 18.51 -4.10 1.78
N ALA A 217 19.74 -4.51 2.04
CA ALA A 217 20.04 -5.64 2.89
C ALA A 217 21.13 -5.23 3.87
N ILE A 218 20.84 -5.35 5.17
CA ILE A 218 21.76 -5.03 6.24
C ILE A 218 21.70 -6.13 7.31
N ASP A 219 22.87 -6.65 7.68
CA ASP A 219 23.04 -7.79 8.59
C ASP A 219 22.15 -9.00 8.21
N ARG A 220 21.03 -9.21 8.91
CA ARG A 220 20.06 -10.29 8.68
C ARG A 220 18.68 -9.81 8.26
N THR A 221 18.54 -8.53 7.93
CA THR A 221 17.28 -7.89 7.56
C THR A 221 17.32 -7.46 6.10
N GLY A 222 16.36 -7.97 5.32
CA GLY A 222 16.09 -7.54 3.95
C GLY A 222 14.96 -6.54 3.96
N ILE A 223 15.14 -5.39 3.33
CA ILE A 223 14.25 -4.26 3.46
C ILE A 223 13.71 -3.89 2.09
N LEU A 224 12.38 -3.78 1.98
CA LEU A 224 11.71 -3.12 0.88
C LEU A 224 11.44 -1.67 1.31
N GLY A 225 12.32 -0.76 0.91
CA GLY A 225 12.28 0.62 1.37
C GLY A 225 11.21 1.45 0.66
N ALA A 226 11.02 1.26 -0.64
CA ALA A 226 9.98 1.95 -1.40
C ALA A 226 9.52 1.14 -2.60
N ILE A 227 8.26 1.31 -2.97
CA ILE A 227 7.73 0.82 -4.24
C ILE A 227 6.71 1.81 -4.78
N PHE A 228 6.91 2.24 -6.03
CA PHE A 228 6.01 3.16 -6.69
C PHE A 228 5.82 2.78 -8.15
N VAL A 229 4.62 3.09 -8.65
CA VAL A 229 4.16 2.76 -9.98
C VAL A 229 3.53 4.00 -10.57
N ASP A 230 3.87 4.27 -11.82
CA ASP A 230 3.33 5.39 -12.57
C ASP A 230 1.79 5.39 -12.49
N PRO A 231 1.14 6.50 -12.09
CA PRO A 231 -0.31 6.57 -11.94
C PRO A 231 -1.09 6.10 -13.18
N SER A 232 -0.60 6.41 -14.38
CA SER A 232 -1.23 5.99 -15.65
C SER A 232 -1.07 4.49 -15.94
N LYS A 233 -0.11 3.82 -15.29
CA LYS A 233 0.19 2.39 -15.44
C LYS A 233 -0.21 1.56 -14.22
N ARG A 234 -0.88 2.14 -13.22
CA ARG A 234 -1.50 1.38 -12.12
C ARG A 234 -2.52 0.36 -12.65
N ASN A 235 -2.79 -0.70 -11.89
CA ASN A 235 -3.65 -1.82 -12.27
C ASN A 235 -3.19 -2.66 -13.50
N HIS A 236 -1.95 -2.48 -13.97
CA HIS A 236 -1.35 -3.31 -15.03
C HIS A 236 -0.37 -4.36 -14.49
N SER A 237 -0.39 -4.67 -13.19
CA SER A 237 0.52 -5.63 -12.52
C SER A 237 2.00 -5.23 -12.44
N VAL A 238 2.37 -3.99 -12.83
CA VAL A 238 3.74 -3.47 -12.71
C VAL A 238 4.29 -3.61 -11.29
N GLY A 239 3.56 -3.08 -10.29
CA GLY A 239 3.96 -3.16 -8.88
C GLY A 239 4.10 -4.60 -8.36
N ARG A 240 3.26 -5.52 -8.86
CA ARG A 240 3.35 -6.95 -8.48
C ARG A 240 4.61 -7.60 -9.05
N SER A 241 4.96 -7.31 -10.30
CA SER A 241 6.20 -7.81 -10.90
C SER A 241 7.43 -7.30 -10.15
N LEU A 242 7.45 -6.00 -9.84
CA LEU A 242 8.51 -5.36 -9.05
C LEU A 242 8.65 -5.99 -7.66
N HIS A 243 7.56 -6.04 -6.89
CA HIS A 243 7.57 -6.65 -5.56
C HIS A 243 8.05 -8.09 -5.58
N ARG A 244 7.56 -8.90 -6.52
CA ARG A 244 7.97 -10.31 -6.61
C ARG A 244 9.46 -10.49 -6.91
N ARG A 245 10.03 -9.62 -7.78
CA ARG A 245 11.47 -9.63 -8.08
C ARG A 245 12.30 -9.15 -6.89
N ALA A 246 11.84 -8.10 -6.21
CA ALA A 246 12.45 -7.53 -5.01
C ALA A 246 12.49 -8.54 -3.86
N ILE A 247 11.35 -9.12 -3.50
CA ILE A 247 11.28 -10.12 -2.42
C ILE A 247 12.13 -11.35 -2.76
N ARG A 248 12.05 -11.87 -3.99
CA ARG A 248 12.90 -13.00 -4.39
C ARG A 248 14.39 -12.67 -4.27
N HIS A 249 14.79 -11.45 -4.61
CA HIS A 249 16.19 -11.03 -4.45
C HIS A 249 16.61 -11.06 -2.97
N LEU A 250 15.79 -10.50 -2.08
CA LEU A 250 16.05 -10.48 -0.65
C LEU A 250 16.05 -11.88 -0.03
N THR A 251 15.06 -12.73 -0.35
CA THR A 251 14.96 -14.08 0.22
C THR A 251 15.97 -15.07 -0.35
N LYS A 252 16.52 -14.82 -1.55
CA LYS A 252 17.61 -15.63 -2.11
C LYS A 252 18.90 -15.53 -1.30
N LYS A 253 19.12 -14.40 -0.59
CA LYS A 253 20.28 -14.22 0.27
C LYS A 253 20.08 -15.01 1.57
N ARG A 254 20.86 -16.08 1.76
CA ARG A 254 20.78 -16.96 2.95
C ARG A 254 21.03 -16.26 4.30
N SER A 255 21.64 -15.08 4.29
CA SER A 255 21.85 -14.28 5.50
C SER A 255 20.56 -13.66 6.05
N ILE A 256 19.54 -13.49 5.20
CA ILE A 256 18.32 -12.78 5.56
C ILE A 256 17.38 -13.70 6.35
N LYS A 257 17.06 -13.28 7.58
CA LYS A 257 16.11 -13.96 8.48
C LYS A 257 14.85 -13.14 8.75
N LYS A 258 14.91 -11.84 8.45
CA LYS A 258 13.81 -10.89 8.64
C LYS A 258 13.61 -10.10 7.35
N VAL A 259 12.37 -9.90 6.94
CA VAL A 259 12.02 -9.00 5.84
C VAL A 259 11.19 -7.85 6.40
N GLN A 260 11.54 -6.62 6.06
CA GLN A 260 10.93 -5.40 6.58
C GLN A 260 10.38 -4.54 5.44
N LEU A 261 9.26 -3.88 5.71
CA LEU A 261 8.66 -2.88 4.84
C LEU A 261 8.85 -1.49 5.47
N GLY A 262 9.52 -0.60 4.74
CA GLY A 262 9.97 0.68 5.28
C GLY A 262 11.40 0.62 5.80
N THR A 263 12.07 1.76 5.80
CA THR A 263 13.45 1.92 6.25
C THR A 263 13.61 3.22 7.02
N CYS A 264 14.49 3.20 8.02
CA CYS A 264 14.91 4.41 8.70
C CYS A 264 16.04 5.13 7.96
N PHE A 265 16.80 4.43 7.11
CA PHE A 265 17.88 5.00 6.32
C PHE A 265 17.95 4.31 4.95
N PRO A 266 17.57 4.97 3.84
CA PRO A 266 17.09 6.36 3.75
C PRO A 266 15.67 6.55 4.31
N GLY A 267 15.42 7.59 5.10
CA GLY A 267 14.16 7.88 5.79
C GLY A 267 13.05 8.48 4.91
N ILE A 268 12.81 7.93 3.72
CA ILE A 268 11.80 8.42 2.76
C ILE A 268 10.41 7.87 3.12
N PHE A 269 10.35 6.56 3.33
CA PHE A 269 9.18 5.82 3.78
C PHE A 269 9.57 4.95 4.97
N LEU A 270 9.03 5.29 6.14
CA LEU A 270 9.32 4.53 7.35
C LEU A 270 8.49 3.23 7.42
N GLY A 271 7.54 3.08 6.50
CA GLY A 271 6.58 2.01 6.42
C GLY A 271 5.47 2.38 5.45
N ILE A 272 4.29 1.79 5.64
CA ILE A 272 3.09 2.15 4.89
C ILE A 272 2.53 3.46 5.45
N PRO A 273 2.36 4.53 4.64
CA PRO A 273 1.74 5.77 5.10
C PRO A 273 0.32 5.53 5.63
N ILE A 274 0.03 6.02 6.84
CA ILE A 274 -1.30 5.94 7.43
C ILE A 274 -2.22 6.93 6.71
N GLY A 275 -3.35 6.45 6.20
CA GLY A 275 -4.30 7.23 5.39
C GLY A 275 -4.55 6.63 3.99
N GLU A 276 -3.57 5.93 3.42
CA GLU A 276 -3.70 5.21 2.15
C GLU A 276 -4.19 3.76 2.36
N GLY A 277 -5.48 3.56 2.66
CA GLY A 277 -6.04 2.22 2.88
C GLY A 277 -5.87 1.24 1.69
N ILE A 278 -5.65 1.75 0.49
CA ILE A 278 -5.38 0.95 -0.71
C ILE A 278 -4.00 0.27 -0.62
N ALA A 279 -2.97 0.97 -0.13
CA ALA A 279 -1.61 0.46 -0.06
C ALA A 279 -1.50 -0.70 0.94
N ALA A 280 -2.05 -0.55 2.15
CA ALA A 280 -2.09 -1.61 3.17
C ALA A 280 -2.78 -2.88 2.64
N SER A 281 -3.95 -2.73 2.01
CA SER A 281 -4.66 -3.86 1.40
C SER A 281 -3.85 -4.50 0.26
N TRP A 282 -3.09 -3.72 -0.49
CA TRP A 282 -2.23 -4.23 -1.56
C TRP A 282 -1.07 -5.06 -0.99
N PHE A 283 -0.39 -4.60 0.06
CA PHE A 283 0.67 -5.37 0.72
C PHE A 283 0.13 -6.66 1.35
N ALA A 284 -1.01 -6.61 2.05
CA ALA A 284 -1.66 -7.82 2.57
C ALA A 284 -1.98 -8.84 1.47
N ASN A 285 -2.50 -8.38 0.32
CA ASN A 285 -2.76 -9.23 -0.83
C ASN A 285 -1.49 -9.83 -1.49
N ASN A 286 -0.32 -9.28 -1.21
CA ASN A 286 0.99 -9.78 -1.67
C ASN A 286 1.73 -10.58 -0.58
N GLY A 287 1.02 -10.98 0.49
CA GLY A 287 1.52 -11.90 1.51
C GLY A 287 2.19 -11.23 2.71
N TRP A 288 2.15 -9.91 2.85
CA TRP A 288 2.61 -9.26 4.07
C TRP A 288 1.62 -9.48 5.20
N ASP A 289 2.12 -9.78 6.40
CA ASP A 289 1.29 -9.83 7.60
C ASP A 289 1.23 -8.45 8.22
N ILE A 290 0.06 -7.82 8.14
CA ILE A 290 -0.14 -6.44 8.57
C ILE A 290 -0.83 -6.36 9.95
N GLN A 291 -0.91 -7.47 10.70
CA GLN A 291 -1.65 -7.53 11.96
C GLN A 291 -1.01 -6.74 13.11
N PHE A 292 0.32 -6.67 13.15
CA PHE A 292 1.08 -6.03 14.23
C PHE A 292 2.08 -5.01 13.66
N PRO A 293 1.60 -3.90 13.09
CA PRO A 293 2.49 -2.86 12.57
C PRO A 293 3.18 -2.12 13.72
N ASN A 294 4.43 -1.72 13.50
CA ASN A 294 5.13 -0.79 14.36
C ASN A 294 4.89 0.64 13.85
N ARG A 295 4.22 1.48 14.62
CA ARG A 295 3.86 2.82 14.18
C ARG A 295 4.98 3.82 14.47
N LEU A 296 5.44 4.47 13.40
CA LEU A 296 6.49 5.47 13.41
C LEU A 296 5.94 6.81 12.92
N THR A 297 6.23 7.88 13.67
CA THR A 297 5.71 9.22 13.38
C THR A 297 6.85 10.22 13.20
N ASN A 298 6.76 11.01 12.13
CA ASN A 298 7.53 12.22 11.94
C ASN A 298 6.70 13.41 12.44
N LEU A 299 7.34 14.26 13.21
CA LEU A 299 6.76 15.41 13.89
C LEU A 299 7.48 16.68 13.43
N VAL A 300 6.81 17.83 13.49
CA VAL A 300 7.38 19.11 13.06
C VAL A 300 6.97 20.24 13.99
N ILE A 301 7.87 21.20 14.19
CA ILE A 301 7.53 22.54 14.66
C ILE A 301 7.62 23.47 13.47
N ASN A 302 6.47 24.05 13.08
CA ASN A 302 6.33 24.89 11.89
C ASN A 302 6.94 26.29 12.06
N ASP A 303 6.96 26.82 13.28
CA ASP A 303 7.60 28.09 13.61
C ASP A 303 8.47 27.92 14.86
N LEU A 304 9.77 27.76 14.65
CA LEU A 304 10.74 27.60 15.72
C LEU A 304 11.04 28.92 16.45
N SER A 305 10.73 30.07 15.83
CA SER A 305 10.98 31.38 16.42
C SER A 305 10.09 31.63 17.63
N THR A 306 8.82 31.26 17.52
CA THR A 306 7.79 31.38 18.58
C THR A 306 7.84 30.27 19.61
N TRP A 307 8.52 29.16 19.30
CA TRP A 307 8.62 28.03 20.22
C TRP A 307 9.38 28.39 21.51
N ALA A 308 8.83 27.98 22.64
CA ALA A 308 9.40 28.15 23.97
C ALA A 308 9.49 26.79 24.69
N VAL A 309 10.40 26.71 25.65
CA VAL A 309 10.61 25.49 26.43
C VAL A 309 9.36 25.20 27.28
N PRO A 310 8.83 23.97 27.29
CA PRO A 310 7.69 23.60 28.14
C PRO A 310 7.97 23.87 29.62
N GLU A 311 6.95 24.38 30.33
CA GLU A 311 7.06 24.75 31.73
C GLU A 311 7.35 23.52 32.61
N GLY A 312 8.23 23.67 33.61
CA GLY A 312 8.60 22.59 34.52
C GLY A 312 9.57 21.53 33.97
N LEU A 313 9.77 21.41 32.64
CA LEU A 313 10.64 20.39 32.05
C LEU A 313 12.10 20.53 32.50
N LEU A 314 12.64 21.75 32.48
CA LEU A 314 14.01 22.03 32.95
C LEU A 314 14.20 21.69 34.43
N GLN A 315 13.19 21.96 35.26
CA GLN A 315 13.22 21.61 36.68
C GLN A 315 13.17 20.10 36.88
N GLY A 316 12.39 19.37 36.06
CA GLY A 316 12.34 17.91 36.05
C GLY A 316 13.69 17.30 35.71
N ILE A 317 14.34 17.78 34.64
CA ILE A 317 15.69 17.37 34.22
C ILE A 317 16.71 17.61 35.33
N GLN A 318 16.68 18.80 35.95
CA GLN A 318 17.61 19.15 37.01
C GLN A 318 17.41 18.28 38.27
N ARG A 319 16.16 17.99 38.65
CA ARG A 319 15.83 17.08 39.77
C ARG A 319 16.28 15.65 39.50
N ALA A 320 16.26 15.22 38.25
CA ALA A 320 16.70 13.89 37.83
C ALA A 320 18.22 13.78 37.67
N SER A 321 18.99 14.86 37.84
CA SER A 321 20.45 14.90 37.67
C SER A 321 20.91 14.38 36.31
N ILE A 322 20.15 14.70 35.25
CA ILE A 322 20.48 14.34 33.87
C ILE A 322 21.30 15.47 33.24
N SER A 323 22.43 15.12 32.65
CA SER A 323 23.32 16.02 31.92
C SER A 323 23.26 15.72 30.41
N PHE A 324 23.51 16.74 29.59
CA PHE A 324 23.52 16.62 28.14
C PHE A 324 24.80 17.19 27.57
N ASP A 325 25.40 16.46 26.62
CA ASP A 325 26.56 16.92 25.86
C ASP A 325 26.37 16.66 24.36
N LEU A 326 27.09 17.43 23.53
CA LEU A 326 27.07 17.33 22.08
C LEU A 326 28.44 16.81 21.62
N ILE A 327 28.43 15.75 20.82
CA ILE A 327 29.64 15.16 20.26
C ILE A 327 29.60 15.18 18.72
N HIS A 328 30.79 15.24 18.13
CA HIS A 328 31.03 15.17 16.69
C HIS A 328 32.23 14.25 16.42
N GLY A 329 32.29 13.68 15.21
CA GLY A 329 33.44 12.91 14.76
C GLY A 329 33.46 11.46 15.26
N LEU A 330 34.04 10.58 14.45
CA LEU A 330 34.21 9.16 14.78
C LEU A 330 35.43 8.86 15.66
N ASP A 331 36.41 9.77 15.70
CA ASP A 331 37.73 9.51 16.31
C ASP A 331 37.74 9.63 17.85
N ASN A 332 36.61 10.04 18.43
CA ASN A 332 36.46 10.19 19.87
C ASN A 332 36.07 8.85 20.50
N GLY A 333 36.70 8.45 21.62
CA GLY A 333 36.27 7.25 22.38
C GLY A 333 34.80 7.31 22.84
N ASP A 334 34.25 8.52 22.90
CA ASP A 334 32.82 8.77 23.13
C ASP A 334 31.91 8.35 21.97
N ALA A 335 32.38 8.42 20.73
CA ALA A 335 31.65 7.94 19.56
C ALA A 335 31.47 6.42 19.61
N GLU A 336 32.50 5.68 20.02
CA GLU A 336 32.41 4.23 20.20
C GLU A 336 31.38 3.84 21.26
N ARG A 337 31.33 4.57 22.39
CA ARG A 337 30.31 4.36 23.43
C ARG A 337 28.90 4.58 22.89
N VAL A 338 28.68 5.63 22.10
CA VAL A 338 27.39 5.90 21.46
C VAL A 338 27.01 4.80 20.48
N LEU A 339 27.93 4.40 19.60
CA LEU A 339 27.67 3.35 18.63
C LEU A 339 27.41 2.00 19.30
N SER A 340 28.11 1.70 20.41
CA SER A 340 27.85 0.52 21.22
C SER A 340 26.44 0.57 21.83
N HIS A 341 26.06 1.69 22.44
CA HIS A 341 24.71 1.88 22.99
C HIS A 341 23.60 1.74 21.95
N VAL A 342 23.78 2.35 20.77
CA VAL A 342 22.83 2.25 19.65
C VAL A 342 22.74 0.82 19.13
N SER A 343 23.87 0.11 19.00
CA SER A 343 23.88 -1.28 18.56
C SER A 343 23.14 -2.25 19.50
N GLN A 344 23.04 -1.91 20.79
CA GLN A 344 22.32 -2.70 21.79
C GLN A 344 20.81 -2.41 21.84
N HIS A 345 20.38 -1.19 21.50
CA HIS A 345 19.01 -0.72 21.74
C HIS A 345 18.24 -0.32 20.47
N ALA A 346 18.88 -0.31 19.30
CA ALA A 346 18.27 0.09 18.03
C ALA A 346 18.58 -0.90 16.89
N THR A 347 17.98 -0.67 15.73
CA THR A 347 18.21 -1.48 14.53
C THR A 347 19.56 -1.16 13.87
N ALA A 348 20.06 -2.10 13.06
CA ALA A 348 21.30 -1.91 12.32
C ALA A 348 21.24 -0.69 11.37
N GLU A 349 20.06 -0.37 10.84
CA GLU A 349 19.84 0.82 9.99
C GLU A 349 20.11 2.11 10.77
N VAL A 350 19.56 2.22 11.98
CA VAL A 350 19.78 3.37 12.86
C VAL A 350 21.26 3.46 13.24
N LEU A 351 21.92 2.34 13.47
CA LEU A 351 23.37 2.32 13.75
C LEU A 351 24.19 2.92 12.59
N GLU A 352 23.88 2.58 11.34
CA GLU A 352 24.57 3.18 10.19
C GLU A 352 24.24 4.66 10.00
N LEU A 353 23.00 5.06 10.28
CA LEU A 353 22.62 6.48 10.28
C LEU A 353 23.44 7.27 11.32
N TYR A 354 23.61 6.73 12.53
CA TYR A 354 24.45 7.31 13.58
C TYR A 354 25.92 7.43 13.14
N ARG A 355 26.46 6.43 12.44
CA ARG A 355 27.82 6.51 11.88
C ARG A 355 27.93 7.60 10.81
N CYS A 356 26.96 7.68 9.91
CA CYS A 356 26.92 8.71 8.88
C CYS A 356 26.84 10.12 9.50
N ALA A 357 26.02 10.30 10.54
CA ALA A 357 25.93 11.55 11.29
C ALA A 357 27.23 11.92 12.00
N LEU A 358 27.97 10.96 12.55
CA LEU A 358 29.27 11.21 13.20
C LEU A 358 30.39 11.51 12.20
N GLN A 359 30.32 10.97 10.98
CA GLN A 359 31.26 11.29 9.90
C GLN A 359 31.11 12.75 9.43
N GLU A 360 29.87 13.25 9.40
CA GLU A 360 29.57 14.63 9.01
C GLU A 360 29.72 15.59 10.20
N THR A 361 30.95 16.02 10.45
CA THR A 361 31.31 16.85 11.62
C THR A 361 30.84 18.30 11.56
N LYS A 362 30.46 18.83 10.40
CA LYS A 362 30.11 20.26 10.24
C LYS A 362 28.61 20.49 10.39
N ALA A 363 27.81 19.60 9.84
CA ALA A 363 26.36 19.77 9.79
C ALA A 363 25.59 18.83 10.73
N CYS A 364 26.22 17.77 11.23
CA CYS A 364 25.57 16.80 12.10
C CYS A 364 26.31 16.67 13.44
N GLY A 365 25.58 16.29 14.47
CA GLY A 365 26.13 15.99 15.78
C GLY A 365 25.21 15.06 16.56
N ILE A 366 25.70 14.50 17.65
CA ILE A 366 24.92 13.62 18.51
C ILE A 366 24.83 14.24 19.89
N VAL A 367 23.62 14.41 20.39
CA VAL A 367 23.41 14.73 21.81
C VAL A 367 23.25 13.47 22.60
N ARG A 368 23.99 13.38 23.71
CA ARG A 368 23.88 12.28 24.67
C ARG A 368 23.22 12.78 25.94
N ALA A 369 22.37 11.96 26.52
CA ALA A 369 21.83 12.14 27.86
C ALA A 369 22.58 11.21 28.81
N LYS A 370 23.17 11.75 29.87
CA LYS A 370 23.99 10.98 30.82
C LYS A 370 23.60 11.29 32.26
N LYS A 371 23.70 10.28 33.13
CA LYS A 371 23.62 10.48 34.59
C LYS A 371 24.90 11.12 35.13
N ALA A 372 24.87 11.50 36.40
CA ALA A 372 26.03 12.04 37.11
C ALA A 372 27.23 11.07 37.18
N ASP A 373 26.99 9.76 36.99
CA ASP A 373 28.00 8.70 36.93
C ASP A 373 28.54 8.43 35.51
N ASP A 374 28.21 9.31 34.54
CA ASP A 374 28.54 9.18 33.11
C ASP A 374 27.87 8.00 32.38
N THR A 375 26.89 7.33 33.03
CA THR A 375 26.08 6.30 32.38
C THR A 375 25.19 6.91 31.30
N LEU A 376 25.29 6.39 30.08
CA LEU A 376 24.51 6.83 28.93
C LEU A 376 23.04 6.37 29.04
N LEU A 377 22.13 7.33 29.11
CA LEU A 377 20.68 7.10 29.20
C LEU A 377 19.99 7.15 27.85
N GLY A 378 20.54 7.85 26.88
CA GLY A 378 19.94 7.97 25.56
C GLY A 378 20.73 8.89 24.67
N THR A 379 20.42 8.82 23.37
CA THR A 379 21.10 9.60 22.35
C THR A 379 20.12 10.07 21.29
N ILE A 380 20.46 11.16 20.60
CA ILE A 380 19.69 11.66 19.48
C ILE A 380 20.62 12.35 18.47
N ILE A 381 20.32 12.23 17.18
CA ILE A 381 21.05 12.93 16.13
C ILE A 381 20.47 14.33 15.96
N ILE A 382 21.34 15.32 15.77
CA ILE A 382 20.97 16.68 15.37
C ILE A 382 21.56 16.94 13.99
N CYS A 383 20.75 17.54 13.12
CA CYS A 383 21.17 18.01 11.80
C CYS A 383 20.88 19.50 11.67
N SER A 384 21.89 20.27 11.31
CA SER A 384 21.70 21.67 10.91
C SER A 384 21.04 21.77 9.53
N PRO A 385 20.43 22.91 9.19
CA PRO A 385 19.86 23.14 7.87
C PRO A 385 20.87 22.93 6.74
N GLY A 386 20.45 22.20 5.71
CA GLY A 386 21.29 21.90 4.55
C GLY A 386 22.32 20.79 4.79
N SER A 387 22.13 19.97 5.84
CA SER A 387 22.98 18.81 6.05
C SER A 387 22.91 17.83 4.86
N PRO A 388 24.01 17.13 4.53
CA PRO A 388 24.00 16.08 3.49
C PRO A 388 22.95 14.99 3.74
N LEU A 389 22.65 14.71 5.02
CA LEU A 389 21.61 13.75 5.43
C LEU A 389 20.21 14.14 4.93
N ALA A 390 19.94 15.42 4.62
CA ALA A 390 18.67 15.83 4.03
C ALA A 390 18.39 15.13 2.68
N THR A 391 19.43 14.70 1.96
CA THR A 391 19.29 13.92 0.72
C THR A 391 18.52 12.62 0.97
N HIS A 392 18.81 11.95 2.09
CA HIS A 392 18.22 10.67 2.45
C HIS A 392 17.04 10.80 3.42
N VAL A 393 16.77 12.00 3.93
CA VAL A 393 15.64 12.30 4.83
C VAL A 393 14.86 13.47 4.24
N PRO A 394 13.96 13.22 3.26
CA PRO A 394 13.25 14.28 2.54
C PRO A 394 12.49 15.31 3.39
N PRO A 395 11.96 14.98 4.59
CA PRO A 395 11.40 15.99 5.49
C PRO A 395 12.36 17.12 5.89
N LEU A 396 13.68 16.91 5.79
CA LEU A 396 14.70 17.93 6.06
C LEU A 396 15.05 18.79 4.83
N MET A 397 14.55 18.43 3.65
CA MET A 397 14.83 19.19 2.43
C MET A 397 14.00 20.48 2.38
N PRO A 398 14.64 21.64 2.17
CA PRO A 398 13.95 22.91 2.15
C PRO A 398 13.11 23.06 0.87
N ARG A 399 11.80 23.35 1.01
CA ARG A 399 10.91 23.60 -0.14
C ARG A 399 10.97 25.02 -0.69
N ARG A 400 11.30 26.01 0.15
CA ARG A 400 11.24 27.46 -0.17
C ARG A 400 12.46 28.26 0.31
N GLY A 401 13.60 27.59 0.50
CA GLY A 401 14.82 28.21 1.06
C GLY A 401 14.77 28.47 2.57
N GLU A 402 13.70 28.03 3.25
CA GLU A 402 13.62 28.02 4.71
C GLU A 402 14.56 26.97 5.29
N GLY A 403 15.40 27.34 6.26
CA GLY A 403 16.28 26.39 6.93
C GLY A 403 15.49 25.43 7.82
N ILE A 404 15.57 24.12 7.55
CA ILE A 404 14.94 23.06 8.34
C ILE A 404 16.01 22.33 9.14
N GLY A 405 15.92 22.37 10.47
CA GLY A 405 16.74 21.56 11.36
C GLY A 405 16.16 20.16 11.53
N GLY A 406 17.03 19.17 11.76
CA GLY A 406 16.63 17.81 12.06
C GLY A 406 16.95 17.43 13.49
N VAL A 407 16.02 16.72 14.12
CA VAL A 407 16.23 15.96 15.35
C VAL A 407 15.82 14.53 15.02
N LEU A 408 16.75 13.60 15.06
CA LEU A 408 16.69 12.38 14.28
C LEU A 408 17.04 11.17 15.17
N ALA A 409 16.22 10.13 15.04
CA ALA A 409 16.40 8.77 15.54
C ALA A 409 16.72 8.71 17.03
N PRO A 410 15.80 9.15 17.91
CA PRO A 410 16.01 9.04 19.34
C PRO A 410 16.18 7.57 19.75
N VAL A 411 17.29 7.26 20.43
CA VAL A 411 17.54 5.95 21.04
C VAL A 411 17.55 6.14 22.54
N VAL A 412 16.47 5.70 23.20
CA VAL A 412 16.29 5.76 24.65
C VAL A 412 15.83 4.38 25.12
N PRO A 413 16.61 3.67 25.95
CA PRO A 413 16.18 2.41 26.53
C PRO A 413 14.99 2.60 27.47
N PRO A 414 14.07 1.61 27.55
CA PRO A 414 12.91 1.69 28.43
C PRO A 414 13.37 1.69 29.89
N THR A 415 13.13 2.78 30.59
CA THR A 415 13.49 3.00 32.00
C THR A 415 12.43 3.87 32.66
N SER A 416 12.42 3.99 33.99
CA SER A 416 11.44 4.85 34.68
C SER A 416 11.54 6.35 34.36
N GLN A 417 12.62 6.76 33.68
CA GLN A 417 12.88 8.15 33.29
C GLN A 417 12.97 8.32 31.76
N ASP A 418 12.61 7.30 30.98
CA ASP A 418 12.73 7.30 29.51
C ASP A 418 12.01 8.49 28.84
N VAL A 419 10.79 8.81 29.28
CA VAL A 419 10.03 9.96 28.80
C VAL A 419 10.77 11.26 29.07
N LEU A 420 11.30 11.44 30.29
CA LEU A 420 12.03 12.66 30.66
C LEU A 420 13.35 12.79 29.89
N VAL A 421 14.05 11.68 29.68
CA VAL A 421 15.28 11.62 28.87
C VAL A 421 14.97 12.00 27.42
N LEU A 422 13.93 11.41 26.83
CA LEU A 422 13.49 11.72 25.47
C LEU A 422 13.14 13.21 25.33
N GLN A 423 12.30 13.74 26.23
CA GLN A 423 11.93 15.16 26.22
C GLN A 423 13.15 16.08 26.37
N GLY A 424 14.12 15.71 27.22
CA GLY A 424 15.37 16.43 27.36
C GLY A 424 16.24 16.40 26.09
N LEU A 425 16.37 15.24 25.46
CA LEU A 425 17.10 15.10 24.18
C LEU A 425 16.46 15.94 23.07
N VAL A 426 15.13 15.87 22.94
CA VAL A 426 14.37 16.65 21.95
C VAL A 426 14.48 18.15 22.25
N LEU A 427 14.43 18.56 23.52
CA LEU A 427 14.63 19.94 23.96
C LEU A 427 16.00 20.47 23.53
N MET A 428 17.07 19.71 23.77
CA MET A 428 18.43 20.09 23.38
C MET A 428 18.58 20.18 21.86
N GLY A 429 18.03 19.22 21.12
CA GLY A 429 18.01 19.26 19.66
C GLY A 429 17.28 20.47 19.09
N THR A 430 16.11 20.77 19.65
CA THR A 430 15.26 21.91 19.25
C THR A 430 15.96 23.24 19.53
N ARG A 431 16.62 23.38 20.69
CA ARG A 431 17.42 24.56 21.04
C ARG A 431 18.61 24.75 20.11
N GLN A 432 19.30 23.67 19.75
CA GLN A 432 20.43 23.73 18.83
C GLN A 432 19.98 24.19 17.44
N ASN A 433 18.87 23.65 16.94
CA ASN A 433 18.30 24.07 15.66
C ASN A 433 17.84 25.54 15.70
N LYS A 434 17.30 26.00 16.83
CA LYS A 434 16.97 27.42 17.03
C LYS A 434 18.22 28.31 17.01
N ALA A 435 19.32 27.85 17.62
CA ALA A 435 20.61 28.55 17.58
C ALA A 435 21.21 28.61 16.17
N HIS A 436 20.99 27.58 15.35
CA HIS A 436 21.33 27.55 13.92
C HIS A 436 20.39 28.39 13.04
N LYS A 437 19.44 29.15 13.64
CA LYS A 437 18.46 29.98 12.94
C LYS A 437 17.57 29.20 11.97
N SER A 438 17.30 27.93 12.27
CA SER A 438 16.31 27.16 11.53
C SER A 438 14.92 27.78 11.71
N ALA A 439 14.17 27.90 10.62
CA ALA A 439 12.78 28.32 10.66
C ALA A 439 11.88 27.21 11.24
N LYS A 440 12.22 25.96 10.91
CA LYS A 440 11.48 24.75 11.28
C LYS A 440 12.41 23.71 11.89
N THR A 441 11.86 22.81 12.71
CA THR A 441 12.56 21.60 13.12
C THR A 441 11.68 20.39 12.91
N VAL A 442 12.25 19.33 12.35
CA VAL A 442 11.58 18.04 12.17
C VAL A 442 12.16 17.05 13.17
N LEU A 443 11.28 16.36 13.89
CA LEU A 443 11.63 15.21 14.72
C LEU A 443 11.22 13.92 14.01
N GLY A 444 12.21 13.08 13.67
CA GLY A 444 11.99 11.84 12.93
C GLY A 444 11.95 10.58 13.79
N TRP A 445 11.18 9.59 13.35
CA TRP A 445 11.14 8.21 13.87
C TRP A 445 10.72 8.07 15.34
N VAL A 446 9.69 8.81 15.76
CA VAL A 446 9.11 8.64 17.10
C VAL A 446 8.15 7.45 17.12
N GLN A 447 8.36 6.53 18.06
CA GLN A 447 7.48 5.38 18.29
C GLN A 447 6.16 5.81 18.94
N ASP A 448 5.08 5.06 18.69
CA ASP A 448 3.72 5.38 19.15
C ASP A 448 3.62 5.63 20.66
N ALA A 449 4.29 4.85 21.50
CA ALA A 449 4.25 5.06 22.96
C ALA A 449 4.80 6.43 23.42
N ALA A 450 5.63 7.08 22.59
CA ALA A 450 6.31 8.31 22.93
C ALA A 450 5.71 9.57 22.24
N TYR A 451 4.79 9.41 21.28
CA TYR A 451 4.35 10.53 20.44
C TYR A 451 3.65 11.62 21.27
N GLU A 452 2.78 11.24 22.23
CA GLU A 452 1.99 12.19 23.04
C GLU A 452 2.89 13.12 23.86
N HIS A 453 3.96 12.57 24.42
CA HIS A 453 4.91 13.30 25.25
C HIS A 453 5.70 14.35 24.46
N VAL A 454 5.90 14.13 23.16
CA VAL A 454 6.58 15.10 22.29
C VAL A 454 5.60 16.09 21.68
N VAL A 455 4.38 15.68 21.36
CA VAL A 455 3.30 16.61 20.96
C VAL A 455 3.04 17.65 22.05
N ALA A 456 3.08 17.24 23.33
CA ALA A 456 3.00 18.16 24.47
C ALA A 456 4.12 19.21 24.51
N MET A 457 5.23 19.00 23.79
CA MET A 457 6.31 19.98 23.64
C MET A 457 6.06 20.99 22.50
N GLY A 458 4.90 20.97 21.86
CA GLY A 458 4.52 21.86 20.76
C GLY A 458 4.83 21.32 19.36
N PHE A 459 5.10 20.01 19.24
CA PHE A 459 5.26 19.36 17.94
C PHE A 459 3.91 18.96 17.36
N GLU A 460 3.77 19.13 16.04
CA GLU A 460 2.62 18.69 15.26
C GLU A 460 2.97 17.45 14.44
N ILE A 461 2.00 16.58 14.17
CA ILE A 461 2.20 15.40 13.33
C ILE A 461 2.41 15.84 11.88
N LEU A 462 3.59 15.51 11.34
CA LEU A 462 3.91 15.74 9.94
C LEU A 462 3.44 14.55 9.08
N GLN A 463 3.87 13.34 9.44
CA GLN A 463 3.54 12.11 8.73
C GLN A 463 3.58 10.92 9.70
N SER A 464 2.73 9.91 9.48
CA SER A 464 2.74 8.66 10.25
C SER A 464 2.80 7.45 9.32
N PHE A 465 3.53 6.42 9.74
CA PHE A 465 3.77 5.21 8.97
C PHE A 465 3.60 3.96 9.83
N GLU A 466 3.24 2.86 9.18
CA GLU A 466 3.20 1.51 9.73
C GLU A 466 4.36 0.69 9.16
N GLU A 467 5.42 0.51 9.94
CA GLU A 467 6.51 -0.40 9.62
C GLU A 467 6.05 -1.83 9.85
N ILE A 468 6.37 -2.72 8.90
CA ILE A 468 5.91 -4.11 8.94
C ILE A 468 7.11 -5.04 8.85
N THR A 469 7.10 -6.08 9.67
CA THR A 469 8.17 -7.08 9.72
C THR A 469 7.60 -8.49 9.59
N ASN A 470 8.19 -9.29 8.71
CA ASN A 470 7.81 -10.67 8.44
C ASN A 470 9.04 -11.58 8.40
N THR A 471 8.81 -12.90 8.50
CA THR A 471 9.83 -13.89 8.19
C THR A 471 9.87 -14.19 6.68
N PRO A 472 11.05 -14.50 6.11
CA PRO A 472 11.19 -14.90 4.70
C PRO A 472 10.30 -16.06 4.28
N ASP A 473 9.97 -16.97 5.21
CA ASP A 473 9.15 -18.17 4.97
C ASP A 473 7.74 -17.84 4.46
N THR A 474 7.25 -16.63 4.77
CA THR A 474 5.98 -16.11 4.25
C THR A 474 5.91 -16.13 2.71
N TRP A 475 7.06 -16.10 2.04
CA TRP A 475 7.19 -16.13 0.59
C TRP A 475 7.94 -17.35 0.06
N ALA A 476 7.86 -18.49 0.76
CA ALA A 476 8.48 -19.75 0.30
C ALA A 476 8.08 -20.12 -1.15
N ASP A 477 6.85 -19.79 -1.57
CA ASP A 477 6.34 -20.02 -2.93
C ASP A 477 7.05 -19.17 -4.03
N LEU A 478 7.85 -18.17 -3.65
CA LEU A 478 8.56 -17.28 -4.57
C LEU A 478 10.03 -17.64 -4.77
N ILE A 479 10.57 -18.50 -3.90
CA ILE A 479 11.89 -19.13 -3.99
C ILE A 479 11.81 -20.24 -5.05
#